data_AF-A0A0W1CQZ5-F1
#
_entry.id   AF-A0A0W1CQZ5-F1
#
_cell.length_a   1.000
_cell.length_b   1.000
_cell.length_c   1.000
_cell.angle_alpha   90.00
_cell.angle_beta   90.00
_cell.angle_gamma   90.00
#
_symmetry.space_group_name_H-M   'P 1'
#
loop_
_entity.id
_entity.type
_entity.pdbx_description
1 polymer ?
#
loop_
_entity_poly.entity_id
_entity_poly.type
_entity_poly.pdbx_seq_one_letter_code
_entity_poly.pdbx_strand_id
1 'polypeptide(L)'
;MRKWTTFAMLALFAACKPAADKVPAPDSSGADPVAPAVPEAKNDGSNAATTAVSLDGEGLRFIDKVSGKTSLLAFGVPRAQAETALANVAGKEDDRSTNEECGAGTMEFTRYDAMTLNFQNGKFVGWFLGNGPGAATYSTMSGIGIGSTRAKAKESVSIVEVEDSTLGEEFSIGTGENVIGGMFAAPGDAAKIEALFAGANCFFR
;
A
#
# COMPACT_ATOMS: atom_id res chain seq x y z
N MET A 1 51.74 -25.65 -45.66
CA MET A 1 52.37 -26.98 -45.47
C MET A 1 52.14 -27.42 -44.03
N ARG A 2 51.69 -28.66 -43.90
CA ARG A 2 51.42 -29.51 -42.71
C ARG A 2 52.64 -29.49 -41.74
N LYS A 3 52.53 -29.53 -40.40
CA LYS A 3 52.15 -30.69 -39.56
C LYS A 3 51.99 -30.31 -38.07
N TRP A 4 51.06 -31.01 -37.42
CA TRP A 4 50.83 -31.17 -35.98
C TRP A 4 52.01 -31.78 -35.21
N THR A 5 52.12 -31.60 -33.88
CA THR A 5 52.03 -32.69 -32.88
C THR A 5 51.85 -32.18 -31.44
N THR A 6 51.18 -33.00 -30.63
CA THR A 6 50.63 -32.79 -29.28
C THR A 6 51.51 -33.40 -28.17
N PHE A 7 51.17 -33.08 -26.91
CA PHE A 7 51.35 -33.83 -25.65
C PHE A 7 52.66 -33.68 -24.84
N ALA A 8 52.54 -33.22 -23.59
CA ALA A 8 52.73 -34.07 -22.39
C ALA A 8 52.46 -33.29 -21.09
N MET A 9 51.69 -33.92 -20.22
CA MET A 9 51.35 -33.56 -18.83
C MET A 9 52.39 -34.20 -17.90
N LEU A 10 52.87 -33.51 -16.85
CA LEU A 10 53.16 -34.10 -15.52
C LEU A 10 53.67 -33.04 -14.53
N ALA A 11 53.08 -33.14 -13.33
CA ALA A 11 53.20 -32.23 -12.20
C ALA A 11 54.46 -32.46 -11.35
N LEU A 12 54.90 -31.43 -10.64
CA LEU A 12 55.56 -31.52 -9.32
C LEU A 12 55.74 -30.10 -8.77
N PHE A 13 54.92 -29.71 -7.79
CA PHE A 13 55.36 -28.71 -6.81
C PHE A 13 54.97 -29.15 -5.40
N ALA A 14 55.98 -29.00 -4.55
CA ALA A 14 56.15 -29.55 -3.23
C ALA A 14 55.12 -29.07 -2.21
N ALA A 15 54.86 -29.96 -1.26
CA ALA A 15 54.14 -29.68 -0.03
C ALA A 15 54.86 -28.63 0.82
N CYS A 16 54.10 -27.66 1.33
CA CYS A 16 54.36 -27.01 2.60
C CYS A 16 53.01 -26.64 3.21
N LYS A 17 52.61 -27.37 4.26
CA LYS A 17 51.45 -27.04 5.10
C LYS A 17 51.88 -25.97 6.12
N PRO A 18 51.26 -24.79 6.16
CA PRO A 18 51.21 -23.99 7.38
C PRO A 18 50.11 -24.55 8.28
N ALA A 19 50.41 -24.64 9.58
CA ALA A 19 49.46 -25.01 10.61
C ALA A 19 48.26 -24.04 10.59
N ALA A 20 47.06 -24.59 10.77
CA ALA A 20 45.84 -23.81 10.89
C ALA A 20 45.88 -23.00 12.20
N ASP A 21 46.14 -21.71 12.10
CA ASP A 21 45.80 -20.78 13.16
C ASP A 21 44.29 -20.80 13.34
N LYS A 22 43.87 -21.14 14.56
CA LYS A 22 42.49 -21.23 14.99
C LYS A 22 41.92 -19.81 14.98
N VAL A 23 41.19 -19.46 13.92
CA VAL A 23 40.37 -18.24 13.87
C VAL A 23 39.46 -18.26 15.10
N PRO A 24 39.49 -17.23 15.97
CA PRO A 24 38.51 -17.13 17.04
C PRO A 24 37.13 -17.10 16.41
N ALA A 25 36.24 -17.99 16.86
CA ALA A 25 34.84 -17.91 16.48
C ALA A 25 34.33 -16.51 16.83
N PRO A 26 33.54 -15.86 15.95
CA PRO A 26 32.91 -14.60 16.32
C PRO A 26 32.06 -14.84 17.56
N ASP A 27 32.25 -14.00 18.58
CA ASP A 27 31.46 -14.00 19.80
C ASP A 27 29.97 -13.90 19.42
N SER A 28 29.21 -14.96 19.68
CA SER A 28 27.74 -14.99 19.52
C SER A 28 27.04 -14.18 20.62
N SER A 29 27.43 -12.91 20.75
CA SER A 29 26.83 -11.93 21.66
C SER A 29 26.55 -10.64 20.90
N GLY A 30 26.06 -10.75 19.68
CA GLY A 30 25.44 -9.66 18.95
C GLY A 30 23.93 -9.87 18.98
N ALA A 31 23.21 -9.11 19.80
CA ALA A 31 21.79 -8.92 19.54
C ALA A 31 21.67 -8.32 18.13
N ASP A 32 20.87 -8.96 17.27
CA ASP A 32 20.55 -8.38 15.96
C ASP A 32 20.08 -6.93 16.17
N PRO A 33 20.47 -5.97 15.30
CA PRO A 33 19.95 -4.63 15.37
C PRO A 33 18.43 -4.71 15.31
N VAL A 34 17.75 -4.44 16.43
CA VAL A 34 16.31 -4.35 16.48
C VAL A 34 15.93 -3.21 15.55
N ALA A 35 15.36 -3.54 14.39
CA ALA A 35 14.78 -2.56 13.49
C ALA A 35 13.82 -1.69 14.32
N PRO A 36 13.84 -0.35 14.15
CA PRO A 36 12.89 0.51 14.84
C PRO A 36 11.48 -0.04 14.65
N ALA A 37 10.72 -0.13 15.74
CA ALA A 37 9.33 -0.55 15.67
C ALA A 37 8.61 0.34 14.65
N VAL A 38 7.99 -0.28 13.65
CA VAL A 38 7.13 0.44 12.72
C VAL A 38 6.01 1.07 13.55
N PRO A 39 5.74 2.38 13.43
CA PRO A 39 4.69 3.02 14.21
C PRO A 39 3.37 2.28 14.06
N GLU A 40 2.72 1.98 15.18
CA GLU A 40 1.39 1.39 15.17
C GLU A 40 0.35 2.43 14.72
N ALA A 41 -0.76 1.95 14.15
CA ALA A 41 -1.90 2.78 13.80
C ALA A 41 -2.49 3.44 15.05
N LYS A 42 -2.92 4.69 14.97
CA LYS A 42 -3.47 5.38 16.14
C LYS A 42 -4.84 4.82 16.54
N ASN A 43 -5.79 4.86 15.61
CA ASN A 43 -7.18 4.46 15.81
C ASN A 43 -7.77 4.95 17.16
N ASP A 44 -7.41 6.17 17.58
CA ASP A 44 -7.77 6.75 18.87
C ASP A 44 -8.99 7.68 18.79
N GLY A 45 -9.70 7.67 17.66
CA GLY A 45 -10.95 8.39 17.47
C GLY A 45 -12.05 7.91 18.42
N SER A 46 -12.95 8.84 18.81
CA SER A 46 -14.01 8.56 19.80
C SER A 46 -14.92 7.38 19.43
N ASN A 47 -15.02 7.06 18.15
CA ASN A 47 -15.88 6.03 17.58
C ASN A 47 -15.08 4.85 16.98
N ALA A 48 -13.76 4.78 17.18
CA ALA A 48 -12.91 3.72 16.61
C ALA A 48 -13.41 2.30 16.96
N ALA A 49 -13.88 2.10 18.19
CA ALA A 49 -14.39 0.82 18.67
C ALA A 49 -15.75 0.44 18.04
N THR A 50 -16.59 1.43 17.72
CA THR A 50 -18.01 1.21 17.37
C THR A 50 -18.31 1.44 15.90
N THR A 51 -17.41 2.09 15.16
CA THR A 51 -17.61 2.42 13.74
C THR A 51 -16.51 1.79 12.90
N ALA A 52 -16.89 1.18 11.77
CA ALA A 52 -15.97 0.76 10.72
C ALA A 52 -16.06 1.73 9.54
N VAL A 53 -14.97 1.84 8.76
CA VAL A 53 -14.94 2.61 7.51
C VAL A 53 -14.69 1.66 6.36
N SER A 54 -15.61 1.65 5.41
CA SER A 54 -15.48 0.92 4.17
C SER A 54 -15.08 1.85 3.03
N LEU A 55 -14.18 1.34 2.19
CA LEU A 55 -13.77 1.94 0.93
C LEU A 55 -14.91 1.85 -0.08
N ASP A 56 -15.23 2.96 -0.72
CA ASP A 56 -16.34 3.09 -1.66
C ASP A 56 -15.91 3.98 -2.84
N GLY A 57 -16.36 3.65 -4.06
CA GLY A 57 -16.03 4.41 -5.25
C GLY A 57 -16.63 5.82 -5.28
N GLU A 58 -17.61 6.09 -4.40
CA GLU A 58 -18.31 7.37 -4.28
C GLU A 58 -17.86 8.20 -3.06
N GLY A 59 -16.94 7.68 -2.24
CA GLY A 59 -16.49 8.31 -1.00
C GLY A 59 -16.04 7.31 0.07
N LEU A 60 -16.42 7.55 1.32
CA LEU A 60 -16.16 6.61 2.43
C LEU A 60 -17.47 6.23 3.10
N ARG A 61 -17.68 4.94 3.36
CA ARG A 61 -18.89 4.44 4.00
C ARG A 61 -18.64 4.12 5.46
N PHE A 62 -19.33 4.81 6.36
CA PHE A 62 -19.24 4.59 7.80
C PHE A 62 -20.32 3.59 8.22
N ILE A 63 -19.94 2.64 9.07
CA ILE A 63 -20.77 1.51 9.44
C ILE A 63 -20.76 1.40 10.95
N ASP A 64 -21.93 1.57 11.56
CA ASP A 64 -22.11 1.29 12.96
C ASP A 64 -22.03 -0.23 13.18
N LYS A 65 -21.03 -0.69 13.93
CA LYS A 65 -20.71 -2.11 14.13
C LYS A 65 -21.79 -2.86 14.94
N VAL A 66 -22.65 -2.13 15.65
CA VAL A 66 -23.69 -2.74 16.51
C VAL A 66 -24.99 -2.93 15.73
N SER A 67 -25.43 -1.88 15.03
CA SER A 67 -26.70 -1.85 14.30
C SER A 67 -26.57 -2.25 12.84
N GLY A 68 -25.36 -2.22 12.27
CA GLY A 68 -25.11 -2.41 10.84
C GLY A 68 -25.57 -1.22 9.98
N LYS A 69 -26.03 -0.12 10.59
CA LYS A 69 -26.44 1.07 9.85
C LYS A 69 -25.26 1.65 9.10
N THR A 70 -25.47 1.98 7.83
CA THR A 70 -24.44 2.58 6.98
C THR A 70 -24.79 4.02 6.61
N SER A 71 -23.75 4.86 6.45
CA SER A 71 -23.85 6.20 5.90
C SER A 71 -22.70 6.46 4.95
N LEU A 72 -22.98 7.14 3.83
CA LEU A 72 -21.97 7.53 2.85
C LEU A 72 -21.51 8.97 3.14
N LEU A 73 -20.22 9.14 3.38
CA LEU A 73 -19.54 10.42 3.23
C LEU A 73 -19.15 10.56 1.76
N ALA A 74 -20.07 11.11 0.97
CA ALA A 74 -19.91 11.22 -0.48
C ALA A 74 -18.85 12.25 -0.86
N PHE A 75 -18.25 12.11 -2.03
CA PHE A 75 -17.49 13.19 -2.65
C PHE A 75 -18.36 14.47 -2.80
N GLY A 76 -17.71 15.64 -2.77
CA GLY A 76 -18.33 16.96 -2.84
C GLY A 76 -18.69 17.58 -1.47
N VAL A 77 -18.60 16.83 -0.37
CA VAL A 77 -18.78 17.38 0.98
C VAL A 77 -17.64 18.34 1.34
N PRO A 78 -17.87 19.35 2.21
CA PRO A 78 -16.81 20.24 2.68
C PRO A 78 -15.67 19.50 3.38
N ARG A 79 -14.43 19.97 3.22
CA ARG A 79 -13.22 19.41 3.86
C ARG A 79 -13.40 19.17 5.36
N ALA A 80 -13.86 20.18 6.09
CA ALA A 80 -14.07 20.08 7.54
C ALA A 80 -15.04 18.96 7.93
N GLN A 81 -16.08 18.71 7.12
CA GLN A 81 -17.01 17.61 7.36
C GLN A 81 -16.33 16.25 7.16
N ALA A 82 -15.54 16.10 6.10
CA ALA A 82 -14.83 14.85 5.82
C ALA A 82 -13.75 14.53 6.86
N GLU A 83 -12.94 15.52 7.23
CA GLU A 83 -11.93 15.38 8.27
C GLU A 83 -12.55 15.07 9.62
N THR A 84 -13.64 15.75 10.00
CA THR A 84 -14.36 15.45 11.26
C THR A 84 -14.90 14.02 11.26
N ALA A 85 -15.50 13.59 10.14
CA ALA A 85 -16.05 12.24 10.02
C ALA A 85 -14.96 11.17 10.16
N LEU A 86 -13.84 11.31 9.44
CA LEU A 86 -12.75 10.34 9.53
C LEU A 86 -12.04 10.41 10.88
N ALA A 87 -11.82 11.59 11.44
CA ALA A 87 -11.13 11.76 12.72
C ALA A 87 -11.88 11.11 13.89
N ASN A 88 -13.21 11.05 13.83
CA ASN A 88 -14.01 10.31 14.82
C ASN A 88 -13.68 8.82 14.85
N VAL A 89 -13.08 8.25 13.79
CA VAL A 89 -12.68 6.84 13.73
C VAL A 89 -11.17 6.68 13.78
N ALA A 90 -10.45 7.36 12.89
CA ALA A 90 -9.01 7.21 12.73
C ALA A 90 -8.19 7.97 13.78
N GLY A 91 -8.77 8.97 14.43
CA GLY A 91 -8.06 9.85 15.35
C GLY A 91 -7.64 11.18 14.74
N LYS A 92 -6.67 11.85 15.38
CA LYS A 92 -6.13 13.12 14.87
C LYS A 92 -5.32 12.91 13.59
N GLU A 93 -5.47 13.83 12.62
CA GLU A 93 -4.66 13.86 11.42
C GLU A 93 -3.15 13.94 11.73
N ASP A 94 -2.35 13.32 10.87
CA ASP A 94 -0.89 13.39 10.92
C ASP A 94 -0.38 14.72 10.36
N ASP A 95 -0.87 15.07 9.18
CA ASP A 95 -0.49 16.29 8.48
C ASP A 95 -1.55 16.73 7.49
N ARG A 96 -1.36 17.97 7.02
CA ARG A 96 -2.04 18.55 5.87
C ARG A 96 -0.98 19.08 4.92
N SER A 97 -1.19 18.88 3.62
CA SER A 97 -0.29 19.33 2.57
C SER A 97 -1.06 19.81 1.34
N THR A 98 -0.35 20.47 0.42
CA THR A 98 -0.88 20.98 -0.84
C THR A 98 0.11 20.65 -1.95
N ASN A 99 -0.40 20.30 -3.13
CA ASN A 99 0.37 20.16 -4.35
C ASN A 99 -0.28 20.95 -5.49
N GLU A 100 0.44 21.91 -6.04
CA GLU A 100 -0.01 22.79 -7.12
C GLU A 100 0.23 22.19 -8.52
N GLU A 101 1.02 21.13 -8.61
CA GLU A 101 1.47 20.51 -9.87
C GLU A 101 0.68 19.26 -10.25
N CYS A 102 -0.42 18.97 -9.54
CA CYS A 102 -1.30 17.87 -9.92
C CYS A 102 -2.00 18.17 -11.25
N GLY A 103 -2.06 17.20 -12.17
CA GLY A 103 -2.71 17.37 -13.48
C GLY A 103 -4.20 17.74 -13.41
N ALA A 104 -4.85 17.46 -12.28
CA ALA A 104 -6.23 17.85 -11.99
C ALA A 104 -6.37 19.28 -11.41
N GLY A 105 -5.28 20.05 -11.33
CA GLY A 105 -5.20 21.35 -10.65
C GLY A 105 -4.75 21.23 -9.19
N THR A 106 -4.63 22.36 -8.48
CA THR A 106 -4.19 22.39 -7.08
C THR A 106 -5.00 21.43 -6.20
N MET A 107 -4.30 20.50 -5.56
CA MET A 107 -4.88 19.53 -4.63
C MET A 107 -4.37 19.77 -3.22
N GLU A 108 -5.25 19.56 -2.24
CA GLU A 108 -4.91 19.56 -0.83
C GLU A 108 -5.13 18.17 -0.25
N PHE A 109 -4.36 17.81 0.76
CA PHE A 109 -4.38 16.49 1.36
C PHE A 109 -4.48 16.59 2.88
N THR A 110 -5.13 15.61 3.48
CA THR A 110 -5.09 15.37 4.92
C THR A 110 -4.84 13.90 5.17
N ARG A 111 -3.81 13.58 5.95
CA ARG A 111 -3.36 12.20 6.16
C ARG A 111 -3.71 11.68 7.56
N TYR A 112 -4.15 10.42 7.62
CA TYR A 112 -4.44 9.65 8.82
C TYR A 112 -3.82 8.26 8.66
N ASP A 113 -2.63 8.06 9.21
CA ASP A 113 -1.82 6.87 9.00
C ASP A 113 -1.68 6.54 7.49
N ALA A 114 -2.18 5.40 7.02
CA ALA A 114 -2.20 4.99 5.62
C ALA A 114 -3.28 5.64 4.75
N MET A 115 -4.31 6.27 5.35
CA MET A 115 -5.41 6.90 4.64
C MET A 115 -5.07 8.36 4.33
N THR A 116 -5.24 8.76 3.07
CA THR A 116 -5.14 10.16 2.64
C THR A 116 -6.48 10.58 2.06
N LEU A 117 -7.03 11.67 2.60
CA LEU A 117 -8.18 12.35 2.01
C LEU A 117 -7.69 13.43 1.05
N ASN A 118 -8.27 13.46 -0.15
CA ASN A 118 -7.91 14.39 -1.20
C ASN A 118 -9.00 15.46 -1.34
N PHE A 119 -8.55 16.70 -1.49
CA PHE A 119 -9.44 17.86 -1.58
C PHE A 119 -9.09 18.74 -2.77
N GLN A 120 -10.12 19.33 -3.35
CA GLN A 120 -10.01 20.42 -4.33
C GLN A 120 -11.12 21.42 -4.04
N ASN A 121 -10.82 22.71 -4.12
CA ASN A 121 -11.78 23.79 -3.90
C ASN A 121 -12.51 23.65 -2.54
N GLY A 122 -11.81 23.17 -1.51
CA GLY A 122 -12.36 22.92 -0.17
C GLY A 122 -13.36 21.75 -0.09
N LYS A 123 -13.43 20.89 -1.11
CA LYS A 123 -14.33 19.73 -1.19
C LYS A 123 -13.56 18.43 -1.15
N PHE A 124 -14.11 17.41 -0.49
CA PHE A 124 -13.60 16.03 -0.53
C PHE A 124 -13.85 15.45 -1.91
N VAL A 125 -12.80 15.08 -2.65
CA VAL A 125 -12.90 14.65 -4.06
C VAL A 125 -12.30 13.28 -4.33
N GLY A 126 -11.60 12.70 -3.36
CA GLY A 126 -10.96 11.42 -3.53
C GLY A 126 -10.30 10.95 -2.25
N TRP A 127 -9.92 9.68 -2.23
CA TRP A 127 -9.13 9.09 -1.15
C TRP A 127 -8.09 8.15 -1.74
N PHE A 128 -7.00 7.98 -1.00
CA PHE A 128 -5.92 7.04 -1.27
C PHE A 128 -5.62 6.25 0.01
N LEU A 129 -5.49 4.94 -0.12
CA LEU A 129 -5.06 4.04 0.94
C LEU A 129 -3.80 3.33 0.50
N GLY A 130 -2.67 3.60 1.18
CA GLY A 130 -1.40 2.93 0.93
C GLY A 130 -1.14 1.74 1.84
N ASN A 131 -0.07 1.00 1.58
CA ASN A 131 0.44 -0.04 2.47
C ASN A 131 1.28 0.56 3.60
N GLY A 132 0.62 0.97 4.67
CA GLY A 132 1.25 1.55 5.85
C GLY A 132 0.48 1.25 7.15
N PRO A 133 0.87 1.87 8.28
CA PRO A 133 0.13 1.75 9.53
C PRO A 133 -1.36 2.04 9.32
N GLY A 134 -2.21 1.27 9.97
CA GLY A 134 -3.67 1.46 9.91
C GLY A 134 -4.34 0.96 8.63
N ALA A 135 -3.60 0.55 7.59
CA ALA A 135 -4.22 0.09 6.34
C ALA A 135 -5.20 -1.09 6.54
N ALA A 136 -4.89 -1.99 7.46
CA ALA A 136 -5.71 -3.17 7.76
C ALA A 136 -7.08 -2.86 8.39
N THR A 137 -7.34 -1.62 8.81
CA THR A 137 -8.65 -1.23 9.36
C THR A 137 -9.69 -0.88 8.29
N TYR A 138 -9.26 -0.77 7.03
CA TYR A 138 -10.09 -0.42 5.89
C TYR A 138 -10.23 -1.59 4.93
N SER A 139 -11.44 -1.79 4.42
CA SER A 139 -11.73 -2.69 3.30
C SER A 139 -12.92 -2.18 2.51
N THR A 140 -13.16 -2.71 1.32
CA THR A 140 -14.46 -2.58 0.65
C THR A 140 -15.53 -3.38 1.41
N MET A 141 -16.81 -3.23 1.02
CA MET A 141 -17.90 -4.08 1.53
C MET A 141 -17.80 -5.55 1.12
N SER A 142 -17.04 -5.85 0.07
CA SER A 142 -16.68 -7.21 -0.30
C SER A 142 -15.44 -7.73 0.43
N GLY A 143 -14.87 -6.97 1.38
CA GLY A 143 -13.71 -7.40 2.17
C GLY A 143 -12.38 -7.28 1.44
N ILE A 144 -12.30 -6.51 0.34
CA ILE A 144 -11.05 -6.26 -0.38
C ILE A 144 -10.30 -5.13 0.32
N GLY A 145 -9.06 -5.37 0.71
CA GLY A 145 -8.22 -4.39 1.38
C GLY A 145 -6.74 -4.58 1.01
N ILE A 146 -5.89 -3.76 1.62
CA ILE A 146 -4.44 -3.94 1.48
C ILE A 146 -4.04 -5.35 1.93
N GLY A 147 -3.25 -6.04 1.10
CA GLY A 147 -2.79 -7.40 1.34
C GLY A 147 -3.68 -8.50 0.77
N SER A 148 -4.91 -8.21 0.33
CA SER A 148 -5.73 -9.18 -0.44
C SER A 148 -4.98 -9.59 -1.71
N THR A 149 -5.01 -10.88 -2.07
CA THR A 149 -4.38 -11.34 -3.32
C THR A 149 -5.28 -11.09 -4.52
N ARG A 150 -4.68 -10.96 -5.71
CA ARG A 150 -5.40 -10.84 -6.99
C ARG A 150 -6.41 -11.96 -7.19
N ALA A 151 -6.00 -13.22 -6.97
CA ALA A 151 -6.90 -14.37 -7.04
C ALA A 151 -8.08 -14.23 -6.07
N LYS A 152 -7.80 -13.90 -4.80
CA LYS A 152 -8.86 -13.78 -3.79
C LYS A 152 -9.83 -12.64 -4.10
N ALA A 153 -9.33 -11.53 -4.64
CA ALA A 153 -10.16 -10.41 -5.04
C ALA A 153 -11.11 -10.79 -6.18
N LYS A 154 -10.60 -11.51 -7.20
CA LYS A 154 -11.41 -12.01 -8.34
C LYS A 154 -12.55 -12.96 -7.93
N GLU A 155 -12.48 -13.60 -6.76
CA GLU A 155 -13.60 -14.40 -6.23
C GLU A 155 -14.78 -13.54 -5.75
N SER A 156 -14.54 -12.27 -5.40
CA SER A 156 -15.53 -11.42 -4.72
C SER A 156 -15.96 -10.23 -5.57
N VAL A 157 -15.12 -9.77 -6.50
CA VAL A 157 -15.38 -8.60 -7.34
C VAL A 157 -14.82 -8.78 -8.75
N SER A 158 -15.37 -8.01 -9.70
CA SER A 158 -14.81 -7.91 -11.05
C SER A 158 -13.56 -7.04 -11.03
N ILE A 159 -12.40 -7.63 -11.27
CA ILE A 159 -11.14 -6.91 -11.45
C ILE A 159 -10.93 -6.66 -12.94
N VAL A 160 -10.75 -5.39 -13.30
CA VAL A 160 -10.40 -4.96 -14.66
C VAL A 160 -8.98 -4.43 -14.63
N GLU A 161 -8.06 -5.10 -15.31
CA GLU A 161 -6.66 -4.67 -15.37
C GLU A 161 -6.53 -3.44 -16.29
N VAL A 162 -5.70 -2.47 -15.90
CA VAL A 162 -5.43 -1.27 -16.69
C VAL A 162 -4.18 -1.53 -17.53
N GLU A 163 -4.39 -1.74 -18.83
CA GLU A 163 -3.30 -1.95 -19.78
C GLU A 163 -2.41 -0.70 -19.91
N ASP A 164 -1.12 -0.91 -20.14
CA ASP A 164 -0.11 0.14 -20.34
C ASP A 164 -0.05 1.22 -19.24
N SER A 165 -0.40 0.87 -17.99
CA SER A 165 -0.31 1.79 -16.88
C SER A 165 1.14 2.17 -16.56
N THR A 166 1.38 3.48 -16.43
CA THR A 166 2.66 4.04 -15.95
C THR A 166 2.85 3.87 -14.44
N LEU A 167 1.81 3.43 -13.72
CA LEU A 167 1.83 3.20 -12.27
C LEU A 167 2.13 1.74 -11.90
N GLY A 168 2.35 0.87 -12.89
CA GLY A 168 2.63 -0.56 -12.68
C GLY A 168 1.39 -1.44 -12.85
N GLU A 169 1.21 -2.43 -11.98
CA GLU A 169 0.13 -3.42 -12.06
C GLU A 169 -1.20 -2.82 -11.54
N GLU A 170 -1.73 -1.84 -12.27
CA GLU A 170 -2.96 -1.11 -11.94
C GLU A 170 -4.22 -1.88 -12.34
N PHE A 171 -5.27 -1.74 -11.55
CA PHE A 171 -6.58 -2.31 -11.82
C PHE A 171 -7.72 -1.41 -11.32
N SER A 172 -8.95 -1.70 -11.75
CA SER A 172 -10.18 -1.20 -11.15
C SER A 172 -11.09 -2.34 -10.67
N ILE A 173 -11.89 -2.04 -9.65
CA ILE A 173 -12.99 -2.86 -9.18
C ILE A 173 -14.26 -2.40 -9.89
N GLY A 174 -14.75 -3.22 -10.81
CA GLY A 174 -15.88 -2.89 -11.68
C GLY A 174 -15.50 -1.93 -12.82
N THR A 175 -16.55 -1.38 -13.46
CA THR A 175 -16.48 -0.47 -14.61
C THR A 175 -17.41 0.72 -14.41
N GLY A 176 -17.05 1.91 -14.87
CA GLY A 176 -17.88 3.11 -14.78
C GLY A 176 -17.16 4.28 -14.12
N GLU A 177 -17.92 5.30 -13.73
CA GLU A 177 -17.38 6.57 -13.22
C GLU A 177 -16.95 6.51 -11.74
N ASN A 178 -17.60 5.67 -10.94
CA ASN A 178 -17.38 5.55 -9.49
C ASN A 178 -16.74 4.21 -9.12
N VAL A 179 -15.60 3.90 -9.74
CA VAL A 179 -14.84 2.68 -9.46
C VAL A 179 -13.78 2.90 -8.40
N ILE A 180 -13.42 1.82 -7.70
CA ILE A 180 -12.23 1.80 -6.84
C ILE A 180 -11.07 1.31 -7.70
N GLY A 181 -10.03 2.12 -7.85
CA GLY A 181 -8.76 1.72 -8.43
C GLY A 181 -7.84 1.08 -7.40
N GLY A 182 -6.81 0.38 -7.87
CA GLY A 182 -5.78 -0.17 -7.01
C GLY A 182 -4.53 -0.57 -7.77
N MET A 183 -3.50 -0.92 -7.02
CA MET A 183 -2.21 -1.40 -7.54
C MET A 183 -1.84 -2.72 -6.86
N PHE A 184 -1.38 -3.69 -7.66
CA PHE A 184 -0.75 -4.89 -7.14
C PHE A 184 0.76 -4.69 -6.98
N ALA A 185 1.33 -5.26 -5.92
CA ALA A 185 2.77 -5.19 -5.64
C ALA A 185 3.64 -5.97 -6.66
N ALA A 186 3.03 -6.83 -7.47
CA ALA A 186 3.71 -7.67 -8.45
C ALA A 186 2.74 -8.19 -9.52
N PRO A 187 3.25 -8.79 -10.61
CA PRO A 187 2.42 -9.55 -11.55
C PRO A 187 1.88 -10.85 -10.94
N GLY A 188 0.79 -11.37 -11.51
CA GLY A 188 0.28 -12.71 -11.25
C GLY A 188 -0.73 -12.83 -10.11
N ASP A 189 -1.33 -14.02 -9.99
CA ASP A 189 -2.50 -14.26 -9.14
C ASP A 189 -2.24 -14.19 -7.62
N ALA A 190 -0.99 -14.44 -7.21
CA ALA A 190 -0.58 -14.33 -5.82
C ALA A 190 -0.21 -12.90 -5.41
N ALA A 191 -0.18 -11.95 -6.36
CA ALA A 191 0.17 -10.58 -6.08
C ALA A 191 -0.82 -9.94 -5.12
N LYS A 192 -0.29 -9.20 -4.15
CA LYS A 192 -1.07 -8.52 -3.12
C LYS A 192 -1.41 -7.10 -3.56
N ILE A 193 -2.58 -6.63 -3.19
CA ILE A 193 -2.96 -5.22 -3.31
C ILE A 193 -2.11 -4.41 -2.33
N GLU A 194 -1.42 -3.39 -2.82
CA GLU A 194 -0.59 -2.48 -2.01
C GLU A 194 -1.14 -1.06 -1.93
N ALA A 195 -2.05 -0.71 -2.82
CA ALA A 195 -2.78 0.55 -2.77
C ALA A 195 -4.21 0.38 -3.29
N LEU A 196 -5.11 1.17 -2.73
CA LEU A 196 -6.48 1.34 -3.20
C LEU A 196 -6.80 2.84 -3.24
N PHE A 197 -7.62 3.28 -4.19
CA PHE A 197 -8.00 4.68 -4.33
C PHE A 197 -9.33 4.84 -5.03
N ALA A 198 -10.00 5.98 -4.81
CA ALA A 198 -11.15 6.39 -5.63
C ALA A 198 -11.23 7.92 -5.72
N GLY A 199 -11.98 8.40 -6.71
CA GLY A 199 -12.10 9.82 -7.01
C GLY A 199 -10.78 10.44 -7.52
N ALA A 200 -10.66 11.75 -7.37
CA ALA A 200 -9.49 12.50 -7.83
C ALA A 200 -8.25 12.18 -6.97
N ASN A 201 -7.19 11.73 -7.62
CA ASN A 201 -5.89 11.42 -7.03
C ASN A 201 -4.77 12.10 -7.84
N CYS A 202 -3.69 12.46 -7.17
CA CYS A 202 -2.54 13.13 -7.79
C CYS A 202 -1.48 12.11 -8.25
N PHE A 203 -1.82 11.34 -9.28
CA PHE A 203 -0.87 10.45 -9.93
C PHE A 203 -0.23 11.14 -11.13
N PHE A 204 1.10 11.23 -11.15
CA PHE A 204 1.83 11.70 -12.32
C PHE A 204 1.77 10.62 -13.40
N ARG A 205 1.27 10.98 -14.58
CA ARG A 205 1.17 10.11 -15.75
C ARG A 205 1.67 10.87 -16.98
#